data_AF-A0AAU6Q8Q0-F1
#
_entry.id   AF-A0AAU6Q8Q0-F1
#
_cell.length_a   1.000
_cell.length_b   1.000
_cell.length_c   1.000
_cell.angle_alpha   90.00
_cell.angle_beta   90.00
_cell.angle_gamma   90.00
#
_symmetry.space_group_name_H-M   'P 1'
#
loop_
_entity.id
_entity.type
_entity.pdbx_description
1 polymer ?
#
loop_
_entity_poly.entity_id
_entity_poly.type
_entity_poly.pdbx_seq_one_letter_code
_entity_poly.pdbx_strand_id
1 'polypeptide(L)' 'MPSFATITEIETGEIVQQLGPFDSANLARLACGQVSGELLRWEIAGLNWEARTETQVFQVQREWMSEAEE' A
#
# COMPACT_ATOMS: atom_id res chain seq x y z
N MET A 1 -10.94 7.51 -6.99
CA MET A 1 -9.79 8.42 -6.78
C MET A 1 -8.52 7.62 -7.03
N PRO A 2 -7.46 8.18 -7.63
CA PRO A 2 -6.23 7.42 -7.85
C PRO A 2 -5.63 6.99 -6.51
N SER A 3 -5.12 5.78 -6.45
CA SER A 3 -4.42 5.25 -5.28
C SER A 3 -2.91 5.42 -5.44
N PHE A 4 -2.25 5.70 -4.33
CA PHE A 4 -0.79 5.74 -4.23
C PHE A 4 -0.34 4.65 -3.27
N ALA A 5 0.89 4.18 -3.48
CA ALA A 5 1.58 3.34 -2.52
C ALA A 5 2.81 4.07 -1.97
N THR A 6 3.09 3.86 -0.70
CA THR A 6 4.28 4.37 -0.01
C THR A 6 5.05 3.18 0.52
N ILE A 7 6.36 3.19 0.32
CA ILE A 7 7.28 2.19 0.84
C ILE A 7 8.17 2.91 1.84
N THR A 8 8.19 2.39 3.06
CA THR A 8 8.95 2.96 4.19
C THR A 8 9.91 1.91 4.70
N GLU A 9 11.16 2.28 4.96
CA GLU A 9 12.12 1.40 5.61
C GLU A 9 11.84 1.31 7.12
N ILE A 10 11.84 0.10 7.67
CA ILE A 10 11.47 -0.15 9.07
C ILE A 10 12.52 0.43 10.03
N GLU A 11 13.80 0.27 9.71
CA GLU A 11 14.89 0.66 10.61
C GLU A 11 14.98 2.18 10.81
N THR A 12 14.84 2.94 9.73
CA THR A 12 14.98 4.39 9.72
C THR A 12 13.63 5.12 9.81
N GLY A 13 12.54 4.46 9.43
CA GLY A 13 11.23 5.09 9.27
C GLY A 13 11.15 6.02 8.05
N GLU A 14 12.15 6.02 7.17
CA GLU A 14 12.20 6.89 6.01
C GLU A 14 11.38 6.33 4.85
N ILE A 15 10.68 7.22 4.14
CA ILE A 15 9.99 6.86 2.90
C ILE A 15 11.04 6.66 1.82
N VAL A 16 11.29 5.40 1.46
CA VAL A 16 12.26 5.06 0.41
C VAL A 16 11.69 5.30 -0.98
N GLN A 17 10.38 5.10 -1.15
CA GLN A 17 9.75 5.24 -2.46
C GLN A 17 8.25 5.51 -2.36
N GLN A 18 7.74 6.32 -3.28
CA GLN A 18 6.31 6.48 -3.54
C GLN A 18 5.99 5.96 -4.95
N LEU A 19 4.95 5.15 -5.06
CA LEU A 19 4.48 4.57 -6.32
C LEU A 19 3.10 5.14 -6.70
N GLY A 20 2.88 5.29 -8.00
CA GLY A 20 1.61 5.71 -8.58
C GLY A 20 1.72 7.04 -9.35
N PRO A 21 0.58 7.64 -9.72
CA PRO A 21 -0.79 7.21 -9.39
C PRO A 21 -1.20 5.88 -10.05
N PHE A 22 -2.09 5.13 -9.38
CA PHE A 22 -2.75 3.94 -9.91
C PHE A 22 -4.26 4.12 -9.97
N ASP A 23 -4.93 3.46 -10.90
CA ASP A 23 -6.40 3.56 -11.05
C ASP A 23 -7.18 2.95 -9.88
N SER A 24 -6.58 2.04 -9.10
CA SER A 24 -7.21 1.39 -7.95
C SER A 24 -6.20 0.97 -6.90
N ALA A 25 -6.67 0.73 -5.67
CA ALA A 25 -5.83 0.21 -4.58
C ALA A 25 -5.32 -1.20 -4.90
N ASN A 26 -6.06 -1.96 -5.73
CA ASN A 26 -5.63 -3.27 -6.18
C ASN A 26 -4.37 -3.19 -7.06
N LEU A 27 -4.35 -2.29 -8.04
CA LEU A 27 -3.17 -2.10 -8.90
C LEU A 27 -1.96 -1.59 -8.10
N ALA A 28 -2.19 -0.70 -7.14
CA ALA A 28 -1.13 -0.23 -6.24
C ALA A 28 -0.51 -1.38 -5.42
N ARG A 29 -1.33 -2.29 -4.88
CA ARG A 29 -0.83 -3.47 -4.14
C ARG A 29 -0.06 -4.44 -5.02
N LEU A 30 -0.51 -4.66 -6.26
CA LEU A 30 0.22 -5.49 -7.22
C LEU A 30 1.59 -4.89 -7.55
N ALA A 31 1.66 -3.58 -7.78
CA ALA A 31 2.92 -2.88 -8.02
C ALA A 31 3.88 -3.01 -6.83
N CYS A 32 3.39 -2.90 -5.59
CA CYS A 32 4.20 -3.14 -4.40
C CYS A 32 4.79 -4.55 -4.36
N GLY A 33 4.01 -5.58 -4.72
CA GLY A 33 4.51 -6.96 -4.80
C GLY A 33 5.56 -7.15 -5.89
N GLN A 34 5.48 -6.41 -7.00
CA GLN A 34 6.52 -6.41 -8.03
C GLN A 34 7.81 -5.72 -7.55
N VAL A 35 7.69 -4.65 -6.76
CA VAL A 35 8.85 -3.94 -6.19
C VAL A 35 9.54 -4.75 -5.10
N SER A 36 8.78 -5.41 -4.22
CA SER A 36 9.35 -6.29 -3.19
C SER A 36 9.96 -7.56 -3.77
N GLY A 37 9.50 -8.00 -4.95
CA GLY A 37 9.89 -9.27 -5.56
C GLY A 37 9.28 -10.50 -4.88
N GLU A 38 8.29 -10.30 -4.00
CA GLU A 38 7.64 -11.36 -3.22
C GLU A 38 6.14 -11.13 -3.06
N LEU A 39 5.41 -12.18 -2.65
CA LEU A 39 3.99 -12.10 -2.39
C LEU A 39 3.72 -11.43 -1.03
N LEU A 40 3.33 -10.15 -1.07
CA LEU A 40 3.01 -9.40 0.14
C LEU A 40 1.68 -9.83 0.78
N ARG A 41 1.70 -10.02 2.10
CA ARG A 41 0.49 -10.24 2.90
C ARG A 41 -0.06 -8.89 3.37
N TRP A 42 -1.27 -8.58 2.92
CA TRP A 42 -1.93 -7.31 3.21
C TRP A 42 -2.92 -7.41 4.36
N GLU A 43 -2.89 -6.41 5.22
CA GLU A 43 -3.79 -6.22 6.35
C GLU A 43 -4.41 -4.82 6.28
N ILE A 44 -5.55 -4.63 6.94
CA ILE A 44 -6.20 -3.32 7.01
C ILE A 44 -5.66 -2.58 8.24
N ALA A 45 -5.00 -1.45 8.01
CA ALA A 45 -4.47 -0.57 9.04
C ALA A 45 -5.14 0.82 8.92
N GLY A 46 -6.25 1.00 9.65
CA GLY A 46 -7.07 2.21 9.56
C GLY A 46 -7.64 2.43 8.15
N LEU A 47 -7.23 3.53 7.51
CA LEU A 47 -7.65 3.90 6.16
C LEU A 47 -6.73 3.33 5.05
N ASN A 48 -5.71 2.56 5.41
CA ASN A 48 -4.75 2.01 4.46
C ASN A 48 -4.79 0.48 4.45
N TRP A 49 -4.41 -0.09 3.31
CA TRP A 49 -3.86 -1.43 3.25
C TRP A 49 -2.39 -1.34 3.62
N GLU A 50 -1.94 -2.23 4.50
CA GLU A 50 -0.55 -2.31 4.92
C GLU A 50 -0.02 -3.73 4.71
N ALA A 51 1.20 -3.85 4.20
CA ALA A 51 1.96 -5.08 4.19
C ALA A 51 3.36 -4.81 4.75
N ARG A 52 3.96 -5.82 5.39
CA ARG A 52 5.28 -5.70 6.01
C ARG A 52 6.17 -6.85 5.56
N THR A 53 7.42 -6.52 5.26
CA THR A 53 8.52 -7.46 5.08
C THR A 53 9.49 -7.32 6.26
N GLU A 54 10.63 -7.98 6.21
CA GLU A 54 11.66 -7.87 7.26
C GLU A 54 12.25 -6.45 7.36
N THR A 55 12.30 -5.70 6.25
CA THR A 55 12.98 -4.39 6.18
C THR A 55 12.05 -3.25 5.78
N GLN A 56 10.87 -3.51 5.24
CA GLN A 56 10.01 -2.49 4.64
C GLN A 56 8.54 -2.61 5.04
N VAL A 57 7.86 -1.47 5.09
CA VAL A 57 6.40 -1.36 5.22
C VAL A 57 5.86 -0.76 3.93
N PHE A 58 4.87 -1.43 3.36
CA PHE A 58 4.15 -1.00 2.17
C PHE A 58 2.77 -0.53 2.59
N GLN A 59 2.43 0.72 2.28
CA GLN A 59 1.15 1.31 2.62
C GLN A 59 0.45 1.77 1.34
N VAL A 60 -0.80 1.34 1.16
CA VAL A 60 -1.63 1.70 0.01
C VAL A 60 -2.91 2.33 0.54
N GLN A 61 -3.24 3.53 0.04
CA GLN A 61 -4.51 4.16 0.39
C GLN A 61 -5.68 3.30 -0.07
N ARG A 62 -6.61 3.01 0.83
CA ARG A 62 -7.84 2.32 0.48
C ARG A 62 -8.69 3.22 -0.39
N GLU A 63 -9.36 2.62 -1.37
CA GLU A 63 -10.44 3.29 -2.06
C GLU A 63 -11.50 3.64 -1.01
N TRP A 64 -11.94 4.91 -1.00
CA TRP A 64 -13.06 5.33 -0.16
C TRP A 64 -14.28 4.52 -0.60
N MET A 65 -14.58 3.45 0.12
CA MET A 65 -15.88 2.83 0.05
C MET A 65 -16.79 3.80 0.78
N SER A 66 -17.53 4.62 0.03
CA SER A 66 -18.71 5.25 0.62
C SER A 66 -19.52 4.09 1.15
N GLU A 67 -19.69 4.02 2.47
CA GLU A 67 -20.65 3.11 3.07
C GLU A 67 -21.93 3.27 2.28
N ALA A 68 -22.40 2.18 1.68
CA ALA A 68 -23.72 2.12 1.13
C ALA A 68 -24.65 2.33 2.33
N GLU A 69 -25.09 3.57 2.53
CA GLU A 69 -26.24 3.89 3.37
C GLU A 69 -27.45 3.21 2.71
N GLU A 70 -27.83 2.03 3.21
CA GLU A 70 -29.15 1.42 3.01
C GLU A 70 -29.83 1.20 4.37
#